data_AF-W6SKA8-F1
#
_entry.id   AF-W6SKA8-F1
#
_cell.length_a   1.000
_cell.length_b   1.000
_cell.length_c   1.000
_cell.angle_alpha   90.00
_cell.angle_beta   90.00
_cell.angle_gamma   90.00
#
_symmetry.space_group_name_H-M   'P 1'
#
loop_
_entity.id
_entity.type
_entity.pdbx_description
1 polymer ?
#
loop_
_entity_poly.entity_id
_entity_poly.type
_entity_poly.pdbx_seq_one_letter_code
_entity_poly.pdbx_strand_id
1 'polypeptide(L)'
;MKRVKILVSCIVATSMLFQGGVPSVTKAAENYFSENFENGSSNWTTRNGNWSIKTDDSKVYNQSDLKKEAIATRGDENWTDYTVEADIKVEDFNGSNRAMLCGRYTDQNNYYAVSLSSKNGGIVELRKKSKW
;
A
#
# COMPACT_ATOMS: atom_id res chain seq x y z
N MET A 1 3.47 11.45 -24.33
CA MET A 1 3.69 11.53 -22.87
C MET A 1 3.83 10.10 -22.36
N LYS A 2 4.92 9.81 -21.65
CA LYS A 2 5.31 8.44 -21.27
C LYS A 2 4.29 7.87 -20.28
N ARG A 3 3.71 6.72 -20.63
CA ARG A 3 2.68 6.03 -19.85
C ARG A 3 3.36 5.16 -18.79
N VAL A 4 2.98 5.33 -17.53
CA VAL A 4 3.36 4.45 -16.42
C VAL A 4 2.18 3.52 -16.16
N LYS A 5 2.45 2.21 -16.12
CA LYS A 5 1.45 1.15 -15.97
C LYS A 5 1.63 0.50 -14.60
N ILE A 6 0.54 0.45 -13.84
CA ILE A 6 0.51 -0.04 -12.46
C ILE A 6 0.31 -1.55 -12.42
N LEU A 7 1.27 -2.25 -11.83
CA LEU A 7 1.22 -3.68 -11.52
C LEU A 7 1.43 -3.82 -10.01
N VAL A 8 0.39 -4.12 -9.25
CA VAL A 8 0.53 -4.47 -7.83
C VAL A 8 1.02 -5.91 -7.76
N SER A 9 2.24 -6.14 -7.28
CA SER A 9 2.75 -7.50 -7.01
C SER A 9 3.33 -7.56 -5.60
N CYS A 10 2.81 -8.48 -4.78
CA CYS A 10 3.30 -8.75 -3.43
C CYS A 10 4.29 -9.92 -3.46
N ILE A 11 5.60 -9.66 -3.46
CA ILE A 11 6.62 -10.72 -3.37
C ILE A 11 7.09 -10.87 -1.92
N VAL A 12 7.01 -12.09 -1.37
CA VAL A 12 7.53 -12.43 -0.05
C VAL A 12 8.94 -13.02 -0.22
N ALA A 13 9.94 -12.42 0.42
CA ALA A 13 11.29 -12.97 0.45
C ALA A 13 11.53 -13.68 1.79
N THR A 14 11.77 -14.99 1.76
CA THR A 14 12.10 -15.77 2.96
C THR A 14 13.62 -15.96 3.04
N SER A 15 14.26 -15.59 4.16
CA SER A 15 15.67 -15.89 4.41
C SER A 15 15.84 -17.35 4.89
N MET A 16 16.73 -18.11 4.25
CA MET A 16 17.07 -19.48 4.66
C MET A 16 18.28 -19.46 5.60
N LEU A 17 18.13 -20.09 6.78
CA LEU A 17 19.27 -20.54 7.58
C LEU A 17 19.56 -22.00 7.20
N PHE A 18 20.76 -22.26 6.68
CA PHE A 18 21.24 -23.60 6.39
C PHE A 18 21.69 -24.29 7.69
N GLN A 19 20.92 -25.26 8.17
CA GLN A 19 21.41 -26.29 9.09
C GLN A 19 21.02 -27.66 8.54
N GLY A 20 22.00 -28.56 8.51
CA GLY A 20 21.99 -29.82 7.76
C GLY A 20 20.76 -30.71 8.01
N GLY A 21 20.08 -30.99 6.90
CA GLY A 21 18.91 -31.85 6.77
C GLY A 21 18.18 -31.30 5.56
N VAL A 22 17.97 -32.07 4.49
CA VAL A 22 17.34 -31.57 3.27
C VAL A 22 15.95 -31.05 3.68
N PRO A 23 15.73 -29.73 3.82
CA PRO A 23 14.42 -29.27 4.21
C PRO A 23 13.58 -29.57 2.98
N SER A 24 12.47 -30.30 3.14
CA SER A 24 11.36 -30.05 2.25
C SER A 24 11.12 -28.56 2.32
N VAL A 25 11.53 -27.82 1.29
CA VAL A 25 11.13 -26.44 1.11
C VAL A 25 9.64 -26.56 0.85
N THR A 26 8.85 -26.61 1.92
CA THR A 26 7.44 -26.33 1.86
C THR A 26 7.41 -24.94 1.26
N LYS A 27 7.15 -24.87 -0.04
CA LYS A 27 6.93 -23.61 -0.74
C LYS A 27 5.86 -22.92 0.08
N ALA A 28 6.25 -21.88 0.84
CA ALA A 28 5.27 -21.04 1.52
C ALA A 28 4.28 -20.66 0.42
N ALA A 29 2.99 -20.94 0.64
CA ALA A 29 1.96 -20.56 -0.31
C ALA A 29 2.17 -19.07 -0.59
N GLU A 30 2.64 -18.75 -1.78
CA GLU A 30 2.92 -17.38 -2.14
C GLU A 30 1.56 -16.71 -2.29
N ASN A 31 1.12 -16.05 -1.23
CA ASN A 31 -0.10 -15.25 -1.22
C ASN A 31 0.14 -13.99 -2.05
N TYR A 32 0.32 -14.17 -3.35
CA TYR A 32 0.38 -13.10 -4.33
C TYR A 32 -1.00 -12.47 -4.43
N PHE A 33 -1.09 -11.21 -4.02
CA PHE A 33 -2.26 -10.39 -4.30
C PHE A 33 -1.87 -9.25 -5.23
N SER A 34 -2.69 -9.06 -6.26
CA SER A 34 -2.62 -7.96 -7.21
C SER A 34 -4.02 -7.39 -7.43
N GLU A 35 -4.14 -6.07 -7.52
CA GLU A 35 -5.39 -5.39 -7.85
C GLU A 35 -5.13 -4.32 -8.90
N ASN A 36 -5.92 -4.33 -9.96
CA ASN A 36 -5.96 -3.27 -10.98
C ASN A 36 -7.28 -2.49 -10.95
N PHE A 37 -8.20 -2.86 -10.06
CA PHE A 37 -9.48 -2.21 -9.80
C PHE A 37 -10.51 -2.27 -10.94
N GLU A 38 -10.21 -3.00 -12.02
CA GLU A 38 -11.15 -3.18 -13.14
C GLU A 38 -12.43 -3.91 -12.73
N ASN A 39 -12.34 -4.76 -11.70
CA ASN A 39 -13.44 -5.54 -11.13
C ASN A 39 -13.97 -4.96 -9.81
N GLY A 40 -13.59 -3.72 -9.47
CA GLY A 40 -14.01 -3.05 -8.24
C GLY A 40 -13.00 -3.12 -7.12
N SER A 41 -13.45 -2.85 -5.89
CA SER A 41 -12.61 -2.77 -4.69
C SER A 41 -13.13 -3.65 -3.53
N SER A 42 -13.90 -4.70 -3.82
CA SER A 42 -14.54 -5.55 -2.79
C SER A 42 -13.54 -6.21 -1.83
N ASN A 43 -12.30 -6.42 -2.28
CA ASN A 43 -11.24 -6.95 -1.44
C ASN A 43 -10.66 -5.92 -0.45
N TRP A 44 -10.93 -4.63 -0.62
CA TRP A 44 -10.38 -3.56 0.21
C TRP A 44 -11.36 -3.14 1.29
N THR A 45 -10.83 -2.82 2.47
CA THR A 45 -11.63 -2.24 3.55
C THR A 45 -11.25 -0.79 3.80
N THR A 46 -12.20 0.11 3.58
CA THR A 46 -12.08 1.52 3.95
C THR A 46 -12.11 1.66 5.47
N ARG A 47 -11.07 2.26 6.06
CA ARG A 47 -11.02 2.60 7.49
C ARG A 47 -11.45 4.04 7.73
N ASN A 48 -11.00 4.96 6.87
CA ASN A 48 -11.37 6.38 6.93
C ASN A 48 -11.27 7.05 5.55
N GLY A 49 -11.92 8.19 5.40
CA GLY A 49 -12.01 8.96 4.16
C GLY A 49 -13.07 8.41 3.21
N ASN A 50 -13.17 9.03 2.03
CA ASN A 50 -14.11 8.63 0.99
C ASN A 50 -13.36 7.96 -0.16
N TRP A 51 -13.53 6.65 -0.31
CA TRP A 51 -12.87 5.84 -1.33
C TRP A 51 -13.88 5.23 -2.28
N SER A 52 -13.63 5.33 -3.58
CA SER A 52 -14.51 4.80 -4.62
C SER A 52 -13.75 4.45 -5.89
N ILE A 53 -14.37 3.65 -6.77
CA ILE A 53 -13.81 3.40 -8.10
C ILE A 53 -14.13 4.57 -9.01
N LYS A 54 -13.10 5.13 -9.65
CA LYS A 54 -13.20 6.20 -10.66
C LYS A 54 -12.54 5.72 -11.96
N THR A 55 -13.01 6.24 -13.09
CA THR A 55 -12.34 6.05 -14.39
C THR A 55 -11.35 7.19 -14.62
N ASP A 56 -10.08 6.86 -14.79
CA ASP A 56 -8.96 7.75 -15.15
C ASP A 56 -8.05 6.98 -16.12
N ASP A 57 -8.44 6.97 -17.41
CA ASP A 57 -7.99 6.05 -18.48
C ASP A 57 -8.31 4.55 -18.22
N SER A 58 -8.08 4.07 -17.00
CA SER A 58 -8.46 2.77 -16.44
C SER A 58 -9.21 2.95 -15.13
N LYS A 59 -9.80 1.89 -14.56
CA LYS A 59 -10.42 2.01 -13.23
C LYS A 59 -9.35 2.12 -12.16
N VAL A 60 -9.54 3.06 -11.23
CA VAL A 60 -8.63 3.33 -10.12
C VAL A 60 -9.41 3.43 -8.81
N TYR A 61 -8.77 3.08 -7.70
CA TYR A 61 -9.32 3.31 -6.37
C TYR A 61 -8.95 4.71 -5.88
N ASN A 62 -9.91 5.62 -5.99
CA ASN A 62 -9.72 7.03 -5.75
C ASN A 62 -10.20 7.44 -4.35
N GLN A 63 -9.39 8.26 -3.70
CA GLN A 63 -9.71 8.93 -2.45
C GLN A 63 -10.11 10.39 -2.73
N SER A 64 -11.18 10.89 -2.10
CA SER A 64 -11.70 12.25 -2.34
C SER A 64 -12.02 13.08 -1.08
N ASP A 65 -11.85 12.52 0.11
CA ASP A 65 -12.04 13.29 1.36
C ASP A 65 -10.82 14.17 1.66
N LEU A 66 -11.02 15.49 1.71
CA LEU A 66 -9.96 16.47 1.93
C LEU A 66 -9.79 16.88 3.40
N LYS A 67 -10.62 16.35 4.32
CA LYS A 67 -10.72 16.87 5.70
C LYS A 67 -9.93 16.08 6.72
N LYS A 68 -9.71 14.79 6.49
CA LYS A 68 -9.08 13.87 7.44
C LYS A 68 -8.13 12.92 6.73
N GLU A 69 -7.20 12.36 7.49
CA GLU A 69 -6.34 11.28 7.02
C GLU A 69 -7.19 10.08 6.58
N ALA A 70 -7.09 9.72 5.31
CA ALA A 70 -7.83 8.63 4.71
C ALA A 70 -6.97 7.38 4.60
N ILE A 71 -7.56 6.23 4.96
CA ILE A 71 -6.88 4.94 4.98
C ILE A 71 -7.84 3.88 4.43
N ALA A 72 -7.36 3.11 3.46
CA ALA A 72 -7.95 1.86 3.04
C ALA A 72 -6.91 0.75 3.19
N THR A 73 -7.36 -0.43 3.59
CA THR A 73 -6.48 -1.55 3.97
C THR A 73 -6.85 -2.82 3.23
N ARG A 74 -5.84 -3.64 2.98
CA ARG A 74 -5.95 -5.03 2.56
C ARG A 74 -4.76 -5.79 3.14
N GLY A 75 -5.00 -7.05 3.46
CA GLY A 75 -3.97 -7.99 3.89
C GLY A 75 -4.41 -8.71 5.14
N ASP A 76 -3.44 -9.24 5.86
CA ASP A 76 -3.60 -9.85 7.17
C ASP A 76 -2.72 -9.09 8.16
N GLU A 77 -3.27 -8.77 9.33
CA GLU A 77 -2.55 -8.06 10.40
C GLU A 77 -1.40 -8.90 11.00
N ASN A 78 -1.41 -10.22 10.75
CA ASN A 78 -0.34 -11.14 11.16
C ASN A 78 0.87 -11.14 10.21
N TRP A 79 0.83 -10.42 9.08
CA TRP A 79 1.95 -10.36 8.16
C TRP A 79 3.14 -9.59 8.76
N THR A 80 4.26 -10.27 8.90
CA THR A 80 5.50 -9.68 9.42
C THR A 80 6.40 -9.16 8.31
N ASP A 81 6.70 -9.99 7.30
CA ASP A 81 7.65 -9.68 6.24
C ASP A 81 7.01 -9.84 4.86
N TYR A 82 6.98 -8.75 4.10
CA TYR A 82 6.34 -8.70 2.79
C TYR A 82 6.80 -7.48 1.99
N THR A 83 6.63 -7.55 0.67
CA THR A 83 6.80 -6.41 -0.23
C THR A 83 5.43 -5.88 -0.63
N VAL A 84 5.29 -4.56 -0.64
CA VAL A 84 4.12 -3.89 -1.20
C VAL A 84 4.58 -2.89 -2.25
N GLU A 85 3.89 -2.90 -3.39
CA GLU A 85 4.09 -1.95 -4.47
C GLU A 85 2.73 -1.41 -4.91
N ALA A 86 2.68 -0.14 -5.26
CA ALA A 86 1.53 0.52 -5.85
C ALA A 86 2.00 1.75 -6.62
N ASP A 87 1.32 2.05 -7.72
CA ASP A 87 1.50 3.34 -8.37
C ASP A 87 0.45 4.31 -7.85
N ILE A 88 0.90 5.51 -7.53
CA ILE A 88 0.10 6.53 -6.86
C ILE A 88 0.14 7.80 -7.72
N LYS A 89 -1.04 8.26 -8.13
CA LYS A 89 -1.23 9.56 -8.75
C LYS A 89 -1.81 10.53 -7.72
N VAL A 90 -1.07 11.59 -7.41
CA VAL A 90 -1.57 12.68 -6.57
C VAL A 90 -2.17 13.75 -7.47
N GLU A 91 -3.49 13.94 -7.42
CA GLU A 91 -4.18 15.02 -8.14
C GLU A 91 -3.90 16.38 -7.47
N ASP A 92 -4.01 16.44 -6.15
CA ASP A 92 -3.70 17.61 -5.33
C ASP A 92 -3.31 17.14 -3.92
N PHE A 93 -2.30 17.76 -3.31
CA PHE A 93 -1.95 17.53 -1.90
C PHE A 93 -2.85 18.29 -0.92
N ASN A 94 -3.74 19.17 -1.40
CA ASN A 94 -4.57 20.03 -0.56
C ASN A 94 -3.73 20.80 0.47
N GLY A 95 -2.69 21.48 -0.01
CA GLY A 95 -1.69 22.16 0.82
C GLY A 95 -0.50 21.27 1.20
N SER A 96 -0.09 21.31 2.47
CA SER A 96 1.12 20.62 2.97
C SER A 96 0.84 19.20 3.49
N ASN A 97 0.19 18.35 2.67
CA ASN A 97 -0.11 16.95 3.03
C ASN A 97 0.76 15.95 2.25
N ARG A 98 0.31 14.69 2.24
CA ARG A 98 1.03 13.52 1.75
C ARG A 98 0.09 12.47 1.16
N ALA A 99 0.59 11.73 0.20
CA ALA A 99 0.07 10.41 -0.18
C ALA A 99 1.02 9.33 0.35
N MET A 100 0.49 8.17 0.72
CA MET A 100 1.24 7.16 1.48
C MET A 100 0.92 5.74 1.02
N LEU A 101 1.95 4.91 0.92
CA LEU A 101 1.85 3.46 0.87
C LEU A 101 2.23 2.89 2.23
N CYS A 102 1.26 2.30 2.92
CA CYS A 102 1.42 1.84 4.30
C CYS A 102 1.81 0.35 4.38
N GLY A 103 2.61 0.00 5.38
CA GLY A 103 2.98 -1.35 5.76
C GLY A 103 2.89 -1.55 7.28
N ARG A 104 2.75 -2.80 7.72
CA ARG A 104 2.46 -3.26 9.08
C ARG A 104 1.42 -2.37 9.77
N TYR A 105 0.29 -2.17 9.10
CA TYR A 105 -0.82 -1.38 9.63
C TYR A 105 -1.54 -2.19 10.71
N THR A 106 -1.59 -1.64 11.93
CA THR A 106 -2.40 -2.19 13.02
C THR A 106 -3.63 -1.31 13.26
N ASP A 107 -3.43 0.02 13.29
CA ASP A 107 -4.51 0.99 13.42
C ASP A 107 -4.07 2.36 12.88
N GLN A 108 -4.98 3.36 12.89
CA GLN A 108 -4.71 4.70 12.35
C GLN A 108 -3.53 5.43 13.03
N ASN A 109 -3.11 5.00 14.21
CA ASN A 109 -1.99 5.56 14.96
C ASN A 109 -0.74 4.68 14.90
N ASN A 110 -0.80 3.47 14.36
CA ASN A 110 0.30 2.49 14.37
C ASN A 110 0.52 1.86 12.99
N TYR A 111 1.50 2.36 12.25
CA TYR A 111 1.92 1.83 10.94
C TYR A 111 3.28 2.38 10.48
N TYR A 112 3.86 1.73 9.46
CA TYR A 112 4.98 2.28 8.67
C TYR A 112 4.46 2.76 7.31
N ALA A 113 5.13 3.73 6.71
CA ALA A 113 4.77 4.19 5.37
C ALA A 113 5.96 4.71 4.58
N VAL A 114 5.93 4.50 3.27
CA VAL A 114 6.63 5.36 2.32
C VAL A 114 5.64 6.44 1.89
N SER A 115 6.03 7.71 2.00
CA SER A 115 5.16 8.83 1.67
C SER A 115 5.76 9.77 0.64
N LEU A 116 4.92 10.23 -0.27
CA LEU A 116 5.20 11.39 -1.11
C LEU A 116 4.58 12.63 -0.46
N SER A 117 5.36 13.67 -0.22
CA SER A 117 4.91 14.92 0.41
C SER A 117 5.11 16.11 -0.51
N SER A 118 4.19 17.08 -0.48
CA SER A 118 4.34 18.38 -1.17
C SER A 118 5.40 19.30 -0.57
N LYS A 119 5.97 18.93 0.59
CA LYS A 119 7.02 19.72 1.25
C LYS A 119 8.22 19.94 0.33
N ASN A 120 8.78 21.15 0.37
CA ASN A 120 9.98 21.55 -0.36
C ASN A 120 9.96 21.20 -1.87
N GLY A 121 8.78 21.24 -2.50
CA GLY A 121 8.64 20.92 -3.92
C GLY A 121 8.56 19.43 -4.27
N GLY A 122 8.43 18.55 -3.27
CA GLY A 122 8.29 17.10 -3.46
C GLY A 122 9.38 16.30 -2.74
N ILE A 123 9.03 15.56 -1.69
CA ILE A 123 9.96 14.67 -0.97
C ILE A 123 9.35 13.28 -0.81
N VAL A 124 10.19 12.25 -0.98
CA VAL A 124 9.91 10.88 -0.56
C VAL A 124 10.47 10.66 0.85
N GLU A 125 9.62 10.25 1.80
CA GLU A 125 9.99 10.01 3.20
C GLU A 125 9.67 8.55 3.59
N LEU A 126 10.56 7.90 4.36
CA LEU A 126 10.22 6.70 5.13
C LEU A 126 9.71 7.13 6.51
N ARG A 127 8.57 6.61 6.93
CA ARG A 127 7.83 7.07 8.13
C ARG A 127 7.42 5.92 9.04
N LYS A 128 7.41 6.21 10.33
CA LYS A 128 6.71 5.42 11.36
C LYS A 128 5.72 6.32 12.06
N LYS A 129 4.46 5.90 12.15
CA LYS A 129 3.47 6.47 13.05
C LYS A 129 3.26 5.47 14.18
N SER A 130 3.38 5.95 15.41
CA SER A 130 3.11 5.14 16.59
C SER A 130 2.60 6.06 17.68
N LYS A 131 1.51 5.67 18.33
CA LYS A 131 1.00 6.32 19.53
C LYS A 131 0.67 5.23 20.54
N TRP A 132 1.30 5.34 21.70
CA TRP A 132 1.03 4.51 22.88
C TRP A 132 -0.24 5.00 23.57
#